data_AF-A0BHW6-F1
#
_entry.id   AF-A0BHW6-F1
#
_cell.length_a   1.000
_cell.length_b   1.000
_cell.length_c   1.000
_cell.angle_alpha   90.00
_cell.angle_beta   90.00
_cell.angle_gamma   90.00
#
_symmetry.space_group_name_H-M   'P 1'
#
loop_
_entity.id
_entity.type
_entity.pdbx_description
1 polymer ?
#
loop_
_entity_poly.entity_id
_entity_poly.type
_entity_poly.pdbx_seq_one_letter_code
_entity_poly.pdbx_strand_id
1 'polypeptide(L)'
;MKCQTVEIDDDDTLLENRDGSIIQLEPYSNDAQIHITQRNVESEDEGSQADSLDEQIGQAIPSLVNSILEMMLKQQLTILIIVILHAILNTIFTFLGVCFRQDTINKLQGLLDSQERAEQLYWFLTVIDIVSCLIFYYLAISAYRTKSYLMYQLLLKWVYYCFFIQVFLAYINKLNILLVFLKILTYIYSKFVAQLIKGIVNLPRQRAD
;
A
#
# COMPACT_ATOMS: atom_id res chain seq x y z
N MET A 1 -0.39 7.78 -44.01
CA MET A 1 -1.09 7.54 -42.74
C MET A 1 -1.37 8.89 -42.11
N LYS A 2 -2.64 9.32 -42.11
CA LYS A 2 -3.07 10.60 -41.54
C LYS A 2 -3.44 10.35 -40.07
N CYS A 3 -2.75 11.02 -39.15
CA CYS A 3 -3.16 11.10 -37.75
C CYS A 3 -4.43 11.95 -37.68
N GLN A 4 -5.49 11.35 -37.16
CA GLN A 4 -6.76 12.00 -36.87
C GLN A 4 -6.70 12.42 -35.40
N THR A 5 -6.48 13.71 -35.15
CA THR A 5 -6.65 14.33 -33.84
C THR A 5 -8.13 14.39 -33.52
N VAL A 6 -8.53 13.72 -32.44
CA VAL A 6 -9.85 13.85 -31.83
C VAL A 6 -9.77 15.04 -30.89
N GLU A 7 -10.46 16.12 -31.24
CA GLU A 7 -10.77 17.20 -30.29
C GLU A 7 -11.68 16.61 -29.20
N ILE A 8 -11.23 16.69 -27.96
CA ILE A 8 -12.02 16.38 -26.78
C ILE A 8 -12.57 17.73 -26.32
N ASP A 9 -13.89 17.88 -26.35
CA ASP A 9 -14.59 19.05 -25.80
C ASP A 9 -14.20 19.23 -24.33
N ASP A 10 -13.70 20.42 -24.00
CA ASP A 10 -13.45 20.90 -22.64
C ASP A 10 -14.80 21.16 -21.94
N ASP A 11 -15.54 20.11 -21.65
CA ASP A 11 -16.62 20.17 -20.65
C ASP A 11 -15.98 20.10 -19.26
N ASP A 12 -15.80 21.28 -18.67
CA ASP A 12 -15.45 21.47 -17.26
C ASP A 12 -16.27 20.50 -16.40
N THR A 13 -15.60 19.51 -15.79
CA THR A 13 -16.23 18.59 -14.83
C THR A 13 -16.59 19.36 -13.56
N LEU A 14 -17.73 20.05 -13.60
CA LEU A 14 -18.36 20.69 -12.45
C LEU A 14 -18.93 19.59 -11.56
N LEU A 15 -18.31 19.41 -10.40
CA LEU A 15 -18.83 18.53 -9.36
C LEU A 15 -19.80 19.36 -8.49
N GLU A 16 -21.09 19.10 -8.68
CA GLU A 16 -22.14 19.67 -7.84
C GLU A 16 -22.34 18.79 -6.60
N ASN A 17 -22.12 19.37 -5.43
CA ASN A 17 -22.41 18.71 -4.16
C ASN A 17 -23.92 18.67 -3.91
N ARG A 18 -24.36 17.78 -3.02
CA ARG A 18 -25.77 17.60 -2.65
C ARG A 18 -26.40 18.85 -2.00
N ASP A 19 -25.58 19.77 -1.51
CA ASP A 19 -25.99 21.07 -0.95
C ASP A 19 -26.15 22.17 -2.02
N GLY A 20 -25.92 21.87 -3.30
CA GLY A 20 -25.98 22.82 -4.42
C GLY A 20 -24.71 23.67 -4.58
N SER A 21 -23.65 23.39 -3.83
CA SER A 21 -22.35 24.03 -4.04
C SER A 21 -21.62 23.40 -5.23
N ILE A 22 -21.06 24.25 -6.10
CA ILE A 22 -20.33 23.82 -7.30
C ILE A 22 -18.84 23.97 -7.04
N ILE A 23 -18.08 22.88 -7.16
CA ILE A 23 -16.63 22.89 -7.04
C ILE A 23 -16.03 22.88 -8.44
N GLN A 24 -15.41 23.99 -8.84
CA GLN A 24 -14.65 24.08 -10.08
C GLN A 24 -13.20 23.68 -9.79
N LEU A 25 -12.72 22.63 -10.44
CA LEU A 25 -11.34 22.14 -10.31
C LEU A 25 -10.46 22.86 -11.33
N GLU A 26 -9.74 23.90 -10.92
CA GLU A 26 -8.71 24.49 -11.79
C GLU A 26 -7.51 23.53 -11.95
N PRO A 27 -6.97 23.39 -13.18
CA PRO A 27 -5.78 22.59 -13.41
C PRO A 27 -4.58 23.16 -12.64
N TYR A 28 -3.89 22.27 -11.95
CA TYR A 28 -2.81 22.47 -10.98
C TYR A 28 -1.75 23.50 -11.43
N SER A 29 -1.94 24.76 -11.06
CA SER A 29 -0.91 25.81 -11.12
C SER A 29 -0.25 25.90 -9.74
N ASN A 30 1.08 25.86 -9.71
CA ASN A 30 1.89 25.76 -8.48
C ASN A 30 1.77 26.95 -7.50
N ASP A 31 0.93 27.94 -7.77
CA ASP A 31 0.70 29.12 -6.92
C ASP A 31 -0.80 29.43 -6.66
N ALA A 32 -1.69 28.44 -6.76
CA ALA A 32 -3.12 28.68 -6.60
C ALA A 32 -3.55 28.88 -5.12
N GLN A 33 -3.80 30.12 -4.72
CA GLN A 33 -4.62 30.47 -3.56
C GLN A 33 -6.08 30.11 -3.87
N ILE A 34 -6.66 29.19 -3.09
CA ILE A 34 -8.07 28.77 -3.24
C ILE A 34 -8.97 29.94 -2.81
N HIS A 35 -9.61 30.61 -3.77
CA HIS A 35 -10.61 31.65 -3.52
C HIS A 35 -12.01 31.01 -3.47
N ILE A 36 -12.48 30.67 -2.27
CA ILE A 36 -13.86 30.17 -2.08
C ILE A 36 -14.80 31.38 -2.06
N THR A 37 -15.62 31.54 -3.09
CA THR A 37 -16.69 32.53 -3.11
C THR A 37 -17.92 31.94 -2.43
N GLN A 38 -18.11 32.23 -1.14
CA GLN A 38 -19.31 31.86 -0.41
C GLN A 38 -20.47 32.77 -0.84
N ARG A 39 -21.53 32.17 -1.37
CA ARG A 39 -22.80 32.85 -1.61
C ARG A 39 -23.50 33.03 -0.25
N ASN A 40 -23.49 34.26 0.27
CA ASN A 40 -24.24 34.61 1.47
C ASN A 40 -25.73 34.34 1.25
N VAL A 41 -26.23 33.26 1.85
CA VAL A 41 -27.66 33.03 2.07
C VAL A 41 -27.94 33.56 3.46
N GLU A 42 -28.50 34.77 3.54
CA GLU A 42 -29.15 35.28 4.74
C GLU A 42 -30.33 34.35 5.07
N SER A 43 -30.18 33.55 6.12
CA SER A 43 -31.28 32.85 6.76
C SER A 43 -31.46 33.46 8.14
N GLU A 44 -32.61 34.08 8.32
CA GLU A 44 -33.08 34.69 9.56
C GLU A 44 -33.25 33.64 10.68
N ASP A 45 -32.73 34.03 11.84
CA ASP A 45 -33.14 33.75 13.21
C ASP A 45 -34.33 32.79 13.44
N GLU A 46 -34.06 31.61 14.02
CA GLU A 46 -34.94 30.96 14.98
C GLU A 46 -34.21 29.86 15.79
N GLY A 47 -34.02 30.10 17.10
CA GLY A 47 -34.22 29.05 18.10
C GLY A 47 -33.01 28.28 18.64
N SER A 48 -32.34 28.90 19.62
CA SER A 48 -31.56 28.36 20.75
C SER A 48 -31.72 26.85 21.11
N GLN A 49 -31.16 25.96 20.29
CA GLN A 49 -31.01 24.51 20.59
C GLN A 49 -29.74 23.90 19.97
N ALA A 50 -28.75 24.73 19.60
CA ALA A 50 -27.49 24.30 18.97
C ALA A 50 -26.36 23.97 19.97
N ASP A 51 -26.37 24.55 21.18
CA ASP A 51 -25.25 24.42 22.13
C ASP A 51 -25.04 22.99 22.67
N SER A 52 -26.07 22.15 22.75
CA SER A 52 -25.91 20.77 23.25
C SER A 52 -25.37 19.77 22.21
N LEU A 53 -25.49 20.10 20.91
CA LEU A 53 -25.04 19.23 19.82
C LEU A 53 -23.54 19.42 19.52
N ASP A 54 -23.05 20.66 19.59
CA ASP A 54 -21.63 20.96 19.41
C ASP A 54 -20.75 20.39 20.53
N GLU A 55 -21.26 20.33 21.78
CA GLU A 55 -20.51 19.74 22.90
C GLU A 55 -20.41 18.19 22.80
N GLN A 56 -21.45 17.53 22.26
CA GLN A 56 -21.39 16.08 21.97
C GLN A 56 -20.47 15.76 20.78
N ILE A 57 -20.50 16.59 19.73
CA ILE A 57 -19.61 16.43 18.57
C ILE A 57 -18.15 16.69 18.97
N GLY A 58 -17.90 17.70 19.82
CA GLY A 58 -16.58 18.03 20.34
C GLY A 58 -15.93 16.92 21.17
N GLN A 59 -16.70 16.11 21.90
CA GLN A 59 -16.19 14.96 22.65
C GLN A 59 -16.09 13.67 21.80
N ALA A 60 -16.93 13.51 20.77
CA ALA A 60 -16.91 12.32 19.91
C ALA A 60 -15.68 12.26 19.00
N ILE A 61 -15.23 13.39 18.47
CA ILE A 61 -14.08 13.47 17.55
C ILE A 61 -12.76 12.96 18.18
N PRO A 62 -12.33 13.42 19.37
CA PRO A 62 -11.06 12.97 19.96
C PRO A 62 -11.07 11.48 20.33
N SER A 63 -12.21 10.91 20.75
CA SER A 63 -12.32 9.48 21.05
C SER A 63 -12.19 8.60 19.79
N LEU A 64 -12.73 9.07 18.66
CA LEU A 64 -12.64 8.39 17.36
C LEU A 64 -11.21 8.45 16.81
N VAL A 65 -10.54 9.60 16.90
CA VAL A 65 -9.13 9.76 16.50
C VAL A 65 -8.21 8.84 17.29
N ASN A 66 -8.39 8.75 18.61
CA ASN A 66 -7.62 7.84 19.46
C ASN A 66 -7.83 6.37 19.08
N SER A 67 -9.08 5.98 18.80
CA SER A 67 -9.43 4.62 18.37
C SER A 67 -8.77 4.26 17.02
N ILE A 68 -8.76 5.19 16.06
CA ILE A 68 -8.10 4.99 14.77
C ILE A 68 -6.58 4.88 14.94
N LEU A 69 -5.99 5.72 15.80
CA LEU A 69 -4.55 5.70 16.06
C LEU A 69 -4.11 4.38 16.70
N GLU A 70 -4.87 3.87 17.67
CA GLU A 70 -4.63 2.56 18.26
C GLU A 70 -4.75 1.44 17.23
N MET A 71 -5.78 1.48 16.38
CA MET A 71 -5.94 0.49 15.32
C MET A 71 -4.76 0.53 14.34
N MET A 72 -4.30 1.72 13.94
CA MET A 72 -3.16 1.88 13.05
C MET A 72 -1.88 1.32 13.67
N LEU A 73 -1.61 1.60 14.95
CA LEU A 73 -0.43 1.07 15.66
C LEU A 73 -0.47 -0.45 15.76
N LYS A 74 -1.63 -1.03 16.11
CA LYS A 74 -1.82 -2.49 16.15
C LYS A 74 -1.54 -3.12 14.78
N GLN A 75 -2.07 -2.54 13.71
CA GLN A 75 -1.85 -3.03 12.35
C GLN A 75 -0.39 -2.92 11.90
N GLN A 76 0.30 -1.83 12.25
CA GLN A 76 1.73 -1.67 11.98
C GLN A 76 2.57 -2.76 12.68
N LEU A 77 2.24 -3.07 13.93
CA LEU A 77 2.90 -4.13 14.69
C LEU A 77 2.60 -5.52 14.12
N THR A 78 1.36 -5.77 13.68
CA THR A 78 0.99 -7.02 12.97
C THR A 78 1.81 -7.22 11.71
N ILE A 79 1.97 -6.17 10.87
CA ILE A 79 2.82 -6.23 9.67
C ILE A 79 4.26 -6.59 10.05
N LEU A 80 4.82 -5.96 11.09
CA LEU A 80 6.17 -6.23 11.54
C LEU A 80 6.36 -7.69 11.98
N ILE A 81 5.41 -8.24 12.75
CA ILE A 81 5.43 -9.64 13.17
C ILE A 81 5.40 -10.58 11.96
N ILE A 82 4.52 -10.32 10.98
CA ILE A 82 4.42 -11.13 9.76
C ILE A 82 5.73 -11.08 8.99
N VAL A 83 6.36 -9.91 8.86
CA VAL A 83 7.64 -9.73 8.17
C VAL A 83 8.77 -10.48 8.88
N ILE A 84 8.84 -10.43 10.21
CA ILE A 84 9.83 -11.17 11.00
C ILE A 84 9.62 -12.68 10.84
N LEU A 85 8.39 -13.16 10.95
CA LEU A 85 8.06 -14.57 10.75
C LEU A 85 8.43 -15.02 9.34
N HIS A 86 8.11 -14.21 8.32
CA HIS A 86 8.52 -14.46 6.94
C HIS A 86 10.05 -14.52 6.80
N ALA A 87 10.80 -13.65 7.47
CA ALA A 87 12.27 -13.68 7.46
C ALA A 87 12.86 -14.97 8.07
N ILE A 88 12.32 -15.41 9.20
CA ILE A 88 12.73 -16.66 9.86
C ILE A 88 12.46 -17.84 8.94
N LEU A 89 11.22 -17.97 8.45
CA LEU A 89 10.84 -19.07 7.55
C LEU A 89 11.63 -19.05 6.25
N ASN A 90 11.85 -17.87 5.65
CA ASN A 90 12.64 -17.74 4.44
C ASN A 90 14.07 -18.20 4.66
N THR A 91 14.68 -17.86 5.80
CA THR A 91 16.03 -18.30 6.16
C THR A 91 16.10 -19.82 6.31
N ILE A 92 15.13 -20.43 7.00
CA ILE A 92 15.04 -21.88 7.17
C ILE A 92 14.86 -22.58 5.81
N PHE A 93 13.95 -22.10 4.97
CA PHE A 93 13.70 -22.71 3.65
C PHE A 93 14.86 -22.52 2.69
N THR A 94 15.55 -21.37 2.73
CA THR A 94 16.77 -21.14 1.94
C THR A 94 17.86 -22.12 2.39
N PHE A 95 18.05 -22.27 3.71
CA PHE A 95 19.01 -23.22 4.27
C PHE A 95 18.70 -24.66 3.85
N LEU A 96 17.44 -25.10 4.01
CA LEU A 96 16.99 -26.42 3.55
C LEU A 96 17.18 -26.57 2.03
N GLY A 97 16.89 -25.54 1.25
CA GLY A 97 17.10 -25.53 -0.19
C GLY A 97 18.56 -25.77 -0.58
N VAL A 98 19.51 -25.22 0.19
CA VAL A 98 20.95 -25.45 0.00
C VAL A 98 21.35 -26.86 0.45
N CYS A 99 20.83 -27.36 1.57
CA CYS A 99 21.10 -28.73 2.03
C CYS A 99 20.60 -29.79 1.05
N PHE A 100 19.41 -29.60 0.48
CA PHE A 100 18.77 -30.51 -0.48
C PHE A 100 18.96 -30.05 -1.94
N ARG A 101 20.09 -29.37 -2.22
CA ARG A 101 20.38 -28.83 -3.55
C ARG A 101 20.37 -29.90 -4.63
N GLN A 102 20.93 -31.08 -4.35
CA GLN A 102 21.10 -32.14 -5.34
C GLN A 102 19.76 -32.63 -5.89
N ASP A 103 18.76 -32.81 -5.02
CA ASP A 103 17.41 -33.23 -5.42
C ASP A 103 16.72 -32.20 -6.31
N THR A 104 17.00 -30.92 -6.08
CA THR A 104 16.44 -29.82 -6.87
C THR A 104 17.12 -29.73 -8.24
N ILE A 105 18.47 -29.85 -8.28
CA ILE A 105 19.23 -29.86 -9.53
C ILE A 105 18.82 -31.05 -10.40
N ASN A 106 18.65 -32.24 -9.82
CA ASN A 106 18.22 -33.43 -10.56
C ASN A 106 16.85 -33.25 -11.22
N LYS A 107 15.91 -32.56 -10.55
CA LYS A 107 14.60 -32.21 -11.14
C LYS A 107 14.75 -31.17 -12.26
N LEU A 108 15.63 -30.20 -12.08
CA LEU A 108 15.90 -29.15 -13.07
C LEU A 108 16.60 -29.71 -14.32
N GLN A 109 17.43 -30.74 -14.17
CA GLN A 109 18.06 -31.45 -15.28
C GLN A 109 17.04 -32.17 -16.19
N GLY A 110 15.85 -32.50 -15.68
CA GLY A 110 14.76 -32.98 -16.53
C GLY A 110 14.18 -31.90 -17.47
N LEU A 111 14.43 -30.63 -17.19
CA LEU A 111 14.02 -29.48 -18.01
C LEU A 111 15.16 -28.89 -18.84
N LEU A 112 16.40 -29.00 -18.37
CA LEU A 112 17.61 -28.51 -19.04
C LEU A 112 18.55 -29.66 -19.36
N ASP A 113 18.92 -29.82 -20.64
CA ASP A 113 19.78 -30.90 -21.13
C ASP A 113 21.22 -30.91 -20.54
N SER A 114 21.62 -29.88 -19.80
CA SER A 114 22.97 -29.75 -19.23
C SER A 114 22.92 -29.48 -17.72
N GLN A 115 23.62 -30.33 -16.96
CA GLN A 115 23.76 -30.20 -15.51
C GLN A 115 24.43 -28.87 -15.10
N GLU A 116 25.44 -28.43 -15.85
CA GLU A 116 26.14 -27.17 -15.57
C GLU A 116 25.20 -25.97 -15.69
N ARG A 117 24.35 -25.95 -16.72
CA ARG A 117 23.35 -24.88 -16.90
C ARG A 117 22.28 -24.90 -15.81
N ALA A 118 21.85 -26.08 -15.37
CA ALA A 118 20.90 -26.23 -14.28
C ALA A 118 21.47 -25.71 -12.95
N GLU A 119 22.74 -25.99 -12.65
CA GLU A 119 23.40 -25.48 -11.44
C GLU A 119 23.58 -23.96 -11.48
N GLN A 120 24.01 -23.40 -12.62
CA GLN A 120 24.12 -21.95 -12.80
C GLN A 120 22.76 -21.24 -12.63
N LEU A 121 21.70 -21.79 -13.24
CA LEU A 121 20.35 -21.24 -13.13
C LEU A 121 19.83 -21.30 -11.69
N TYR A 122 20.07 -22.40 -10.98
CA TYR A 122 19.70 -22.54 -9.57
C TYR A 122 20.35 -21.45 -8.69
N TRP A 123 21.66 -21.24 -8.84
CA TRP A 123 22.36 -20.21 -8.07
C TRP A 123 21.89 -18.81 -8.43
N PHE A 124 21.68 -18.54 -9.72
CA PHE A 124 21.15 -17.25 -10.18
C PHE A 124 19.77 -16.93 -9.56
N LEU A 125 18.84 -17.90 -9.59
CA LEU A 125 17.53 -17.74 -8.96
C LEU A 125 17.63 -17.55 -7.44
N THR A 126 18.52 -18.30 -6.78
CA THR A 126 18.75 -18.19 -5.34
C THR A 126 19.29 -16.80 -4.96
N VAL A 127 20.25 -16.27 -5.71
CA VAL A 127 20.79 -14.91 -5.48
C VAL A 127 19.72 -13.86 -5.70
N ILE A 128 18.93 -13.95 -6.78
CA ILE A 128 17.83 -13.02 -7.04
C ILE A 128 16.81 -13.03 -5.91
N ASP A 129 16.44 -14.20 -5.40
CA ASP A 129 15.47 -14.33 -4.31
C ASP A 129 15.99 -13.72 -3.01
N ILE A 130 17.25 -13.99 -2.65
CA ILE A 130 17.90 -13.40 -1.47
C ILE A 130 17.94 -11.88 -1.58
N VAL A 131 18.38 -11.34 -2.71
CA VAL A 131 18.47 -9.88 -2.93
C VAL A 131 17.08 -9.25 -2.88
N SER A 132 16.09 -9.87 -3.52
CA SER A 132 14.70 -9.39 -3.53
C SER A 132 14.10 -9.36 -2.12
N CYS A 133 14.39 -10.39 -1.30
CA CYS A 133 13.98 -10.47 0.10
C CYS A 133 14.67 -9.42 0.97
N LEU A 134 15.97 -9.17 0.79
CA LEU A 134 16.68 -8.10 1.51
C LEU A 134 16.09 -6.73 1.23
N ILE A 135 15.80 -6.40 -0.03
CA ILE A 135 15.15 -5.15 -0.42
C ILE A 135 13.75 -5.07 0.21
N PHE A 136 12.99 -6.17 0.19
CA PHE A 136 11.67 -6.22 0.81
C PHE A 136 11.72 -5.95 2.33
N TYR A 137 12.64 -6.57 3.07
CA TYR A 137 12.79 -6.33 4.50
C TYR A 137 13.23 -4.90 4.80
N TYR A 138 14.17 -4.35 4.00
CA TYR A 138 14.59 -2.97 4.11
C TYR A 138 13.43 -1.99 3.92
N LEU A 139 12.59 -2.21 2.90
CA LEU A 139 11.41 -1.39 2.65
C LEU A 139 10.37 -1.53 3.75
N ALA A 140 10.14 -2.73 4.27
CA ALA A 140 9.20 -2.96 5.37
C ALA A 140 9.63 -2.23 6.66
N ILE A 141 10.91 -2.32 7.02
CA ILE A 141 11.47 -1.60 8.18
C ILE A 141 11.41 -0.09 7.95
N SER A 142 11.76 0.37 6.75
CA SER A 142 11.71 1.79 6.37
C SER A 142 10.28 2.35 6.43
N ALA A 143 9.29 1.58 5.95
CA ALA A 143 7.88 1.95 6.03
C ALA A 143 7.39 2.04 7.48
N TYR A 144 7.77 1.06 8.32
CA TYR A 144 7.45 1.07 9.75
C TYR A 144 8.03 2.29 10.47
N ARG A 145 9.29 2.67 10.17
CA ARG A 145 9.95 3.83 10.80
C ARG A 145 9.39 5.17 10.33
N THR A 146 9.18 5.31 9.03
CA THR A 146 8.81 6.61 8.42
C THR A 146 7.31 6.89 8.56
N LYS A 147 6.47 5.85 8.71
CA LYS A 147 5.00 5.95 8.76
C LYS A 147 4.40 6.75 7.59
N SER A 148 5.10 6.79 6.46
CA SER A 148 4.73 7.58 5.29
C SER A 148 3.95 6.75 4.29
N TYR A 149 2.86 7.31 3.76
CA TYR A 149 2.05 6.71 2.71
C TYR A 149 2.87 6.31 1.48
N LEU A 150 3.85 7.13 1.07
CA LEU A 150 4.69 6.86 -0.10
C LEU A 150 5.53 5.59 0.08
N MET A 151 6.04 5.35 1.29
CA MET A 151 6.83 4.15 1.58
C MET A 151 5.97 2.89 1.55
N TYR A 152 4.74 2.95 2.06
CA TYR A 152 3.79 1.83 1.94
C TYR A 152 3.39 1.56 0.48
N GLN A 153 3.24 2.59 -0.35
CA GLN A 153 2.98 2.42 -1.78
C GLN A 153 4.16 1.77 -2.51
N LEU A 154 5.38 2.19 -2.21
CA LEU A 154 6.58 1.57 -2.77
C LEU A 154 6.71 0.11 -2.33
N LEU A 155 6.44 -0.18 -1.04
CA LEU A 155 6.40 -1.53 -0.51
C LEU A 155 5.38 -2.40 -1.24
N LEU A 156 4.17 -1.90 -1.49
CA LEU A 156 3.12 -2.63 -2.21
C LEU A 156 3.54 -3.01 -3.62
N LYS A 157 4.13 -2.07 -4.36
CA LYS A 157 4.68 -2.32 -5.70
C LYS A 157 5.77 -3.38 -5.65
N TRP A 158 6.70 -3.26 -4.69
CA TRP A 158 7.79 -4.22 -4.55
C TRP A 158 7.32 -5.62 -4.16
N VAL A 159 6.34 -5.72 -3.25
CA VAL A 159 5.73 -6.99 -2.85
C VAL A 159 5.08 -7.67 -4.04
N TYR A 160 4.42 -6.92 -4.93
CA TYR A 160 3.85 -7.46 -6.16
C TYR A 160 4.93 -8.09 -7.04
N TYR A 161 6.05 -7.41 -7.33
CA TYR A 161 7.16 -7.99 -8.11
C TYR A 161 7.77 -9.23 -7.43
N CYS A 162 8.03 -9.13 -6.13
CA CYS A 162 8.51 -10.23 -5.32
C CYS A 162 7.61 -11.46 -5.38
N PHE A 163 6.29 -11.26 -5.41
CA PHE A 163 5.31 -12.32 -5.50
C PHE A 163 5.46 -13.13 -6.80
N PHE A 164 5.63 -12.48 -7.96
CA PHE A 164 5.83 -13.20 -9.23
C PHE A 164 7.09 -14.03 -9.24
N ILE A 165 8.21 -13.45 -8.76
CA ILE A 165 9.48 -14.16 -8.65
C ILE A 165 9.30 -15.40 -7.78
N GLN A 166 8.64 -15.26 -6.63
CA GLN A 166 8.49 -16.34 -5.67
C GLN A 166 7.49 -17.41 -6.11
N VAL A 167 6.46 -17.05 -6.89
CA VAL A 167 5.57 -18.01 -7.56
C VAL A 167 6.35 -18.85 -8.58
N PHE A 168 7.25 -18.22 -9.35
CA PHE A 168 8.12 -18.95 -10.27
C PHE A 168 9.06 -19.90 -9.53
N LEU A 169 9.64 -19.47 -8.41
CA LEU A 169 10.45 -20.34 -7.55
C LEU A 169 9.62 -21.45 -6.87
N ALA A 170 8.36 -21.19 -6.53
CA ALA A 170 7.46 -22.18 -5.93
C ALA A 170 7.09 -23.31 -6.89
N TYR A 171 7.05 -23.02 -8.19
CA TYR A 171 6.90 -24.05 -9.21
C TYR A 171 8.05 -25.06 -9.18
N ILE A 172 9.28 -24.58 -8.94
CA ILE A 172 10.47 -25.43 -8.85
C ILE A 172 10.53 -26.15 -7.49
N ASN A 173 10.15 -25.46 -6.41
CA ASN A 173 10.23 -25.98 -5.05
C ASN A 173 8.90 -25.83 -4.29
N LYS A 174 8.25 -26.96 -4.00
CA LYS A 174 6.92 -27.04 -3.35
C LYS A 174 6.86 -26.35 -1.98
N LEU A 175 7.99 -26.17 -1.29
CA LEU A 175 8.05 -25.60 0.06
C LEU A 175 7.78 -24.08 0.10
N ASN A 176 7.77 -23.39 -1.05
CA ASN A 176 7.64 -21.94 -1.10
C ASN A 176 6.20 -21.40 -1.03
N ILE A 177 5.17 -22.26 -1.06
CA ILE A 177 3.76 -21.82 -1.02
C ILE A 177 3.45 -21.04 0.27
N LEU A 178 4.02 -21.46 1.40
CA LEU A 178 3.82 -20.77 2.69
C LEU A 178 4.42 -19.35 2.69
N LEU A 179 5.60 -19.17 2.08
CA LEU A 179 6.23 -17.86 1.97
C LEU A 179 5.40 -16.92 1.09
N VAL A 180 4.89 -17.44 -0.02
CA VAL A 180 3.98 -16.71 -0.92
C VAL A 180 2.73 -16.25 -0.16
N PHE A 181 2.14 -17.13 0.66
CA PHE A 181 0.99 -16.77 1.49
C PHE A 181 1.29 -15.65 2.49
N LEU A 182 2.44 -15.69 3.18
CA LEU A 182 2.86 -14.63 4.09
C LEU A 182 3.10 -13.29 3.38
N LYS A 183 3.60 -13.30 2.13
CA LYS A 183 3.70 -12.07 1.32
C LYS A 183 2.33 -11.52 0.95
N ILE A 184 1.36 -12.37 0.61
CA ILE A 184 -0.02 -11.94 0.36
C ILE A 184 -0.60 -11.28 1.61
N LEU A 185 -0.43 -11.87 2.80
CA LEU A 185 -0.87 -11.25 4.05
C LEU A 185 -0.22 -9.88 4.24
N THR A 186 1.10 -9.80 4.08
CA THR A 186 1.82 -8.53 4.19
C THR A 186 1.29 -7.47 3.21
N TYR A 187 0.96 -7.87 1.98
CA TYR A 187 0.35 -7.01 0.97
C TYR A 187 -1.02 -6.48 1.42
N ILE A 188 -1.92 -7.37 1.86
CA ILE A 188 -3.27 -7.01 2.31
C ILE A 188 -3.19 -6.02 3.48
N TYR A 189 -2.39 -6.33 4.50
CA TYR A 189 -2.23 -5.46 5.66
C TYR A 189 -1.58 -4.13 5.31
N SER A 190 -0.55 -4.12 4.47
CA SER A 190 0.09 -2.88 4.02
C SER A 190 -0.87 -2.00 3.23
N LYS A 191 -1.72 -2.60 2.38
CA LYS A 191 -2.75 -1.90 1.60
C LYS A 191 -3.80 -1.29 2.53
N PHE A 192 -4.24 -2.04 3.52
CA PHE A 192 -5.18 -1.56 4.54
C PHE A 192 -4.61 -0.36 5.31
N VAL A 193 -3.36 -0.45 5.79
CA VAL A 193 -2.69 0.66 6.48
C VAL A 193 -2.53 1.88 5.56
N ALA A 194 -2.15 1.68 4.29
CA ALA A 194 -2.05 2.78 3.34
C ALA A 194 -3.39 3.48 3.10
N GLN A 195 -4.50 2.72 3.04
CA GLN A 195 -5.85 3.28 2.91
C GLN A 195 -6.29 4.04 4.15
N LEU A 196 -5.98 3.53 5.36
CA LEU A 196 -6.24 4.24 6.61
C LEU A 196 -5.49 5.57 6.67
N ILE A 197 -4.18 5.58 6.34
CA ILE A 197 -3.38 6.81 6.32
C ILE A 197 -3.98 7.82 5.34
N LYS A 198 -4.38 7.37 4.14
CA LYS A 198 -5.03 8.25 3.15
C LYS A 198 -6.35 8.81 3.68
N GLY A 199 -7.16 8.00 4.38
CA GLY A 199 -8.41 8.45 5.00
C GLY A 199 -8.17 9.52 6.07
N ILE A 200 -7.15 9.34 6.91
CA ILE A 200 -6.79 10.29 7.97
C ILE A 200 -6.30 11.62 7.38
N VAL A 201 -5.44 11.57 6.36
CA VAL A 201 -4.89 12.78 5.71
C VAL A 201 -5.99 13.59 5.01
N ASN A 202 -7.04 12.92 4.51
CA ASN A 202 -8.15 13.57 3.81
C ASN A 202 -9.27 14.05 4.73
N LEU A 203 -9.16 13.89 6.06
CA LEU A 203 -10.11 14.51 6.97
C LEU A 203 -10.01 16.03 6.79
N PRO A 204 -11.11 16.74 6.50
CA PRO A 204 -11.09 18.18 6.38
C PRO A 204 -10.54 18.72 7.69
N ARG A 205 -9.41 19.43 7.58
CA ARG A 205 -8.81 20.16 8.70
C ARG A 205 -9.80 21.27 9.02
N GLN A 206 -10.81 20.98 9.85
CA GLN A 206 -11.76 21.99 10.32
C GLN A 206 -10.92 23.10 10.93
N ARG A 207 -10.85 24.22 10.20
CA ARG A 207 -10.20 25.44 10.64
C ARG A 207 -11.05 25.93 11.80
N ALA A 208 -10.51 25.83 13.00
CA ALA A 208 -11.00 26.60 14.12
C ALA A 208 -10.53 28.04 13.87
N ASP A 209 -11.33 28.78 13.11
CA ASP A 209 -11.29 30.24 13.09
C ASP A 209 -12.39 30.76 14.03
#